data_AF-A0A6M0ADW8-F1
#
_entry.id   AF-A0A6M0ADW8-F1
#
_cell.length_a   1.000
_cell.length_b   1.000
_cell.length_c   1.000
_cell.angle_alpha   90.00
_cell.angle_beta   90.00
_cell.angle_gamma   90.00
#
_symmetry.space_group_name_H-M   'P 1'
#
loop_
_entity.id
_entity.type
_entity.pdbx_description
1 polymer ?
#
loop_
_entity_poly.entity_id
_entity_poly.type
_entity_poly.pdbx_seq_one_letter_code
_entity_poly.pdbx_strand_id
1 'polypeptide(L)'
;MTKNAIAITHVCFEDLGSLHQVLEQQGYHVTYIKAASVYLDRIDFLYPDLVIILGGPIGAYDESDYPFLKDELHIIEQRLAANLPTIG
;
A
#
# COMPACT_ATOMS: atom_id res chain seq x y z
N MET A 1 -20.78 -8.20 -0.89
CA MET A 1 -19.49 -8.82 -0.53
C MET A 1 -18.57 -7.70 -0.10
N THR A 2 -17.85 -7.88 1.01
CA THR A 2 -16.87 -6.88 1.49
C THR A 2 -15.66 -6.90 0.55
N LYS A 3 -15.24 -5.72 0.08
CA LYS A 3 -14.01 -5.57 -0.71
C LYS A 3 -12.82 -5.39 0.22
N ASN A 4 -11.64 -5.81 -0.19
CA ASN A 4 -10.42 -5.68 0.62
C ASN A 4 -9.52 -4.59 0.04
N ALA A 5 -9.06 -3.69 0.89
CA ALA A 5 -8.03 -2.72 0.58
C ALA A 5 -6.82 -2.91 1.51
N ILE A 6 -5.62 -2.77 0.97
CA ILE A 6 -4.40 -2.64 1.77
C ILE A 6 -3.86 -1.23 1.63
N ALA A 7 -3.55 -0.57 2.74
CA ALA A 7 -2.84 0.71 2.78
C ALA A 7 -1.44 0.49 3.34
N ILE A 8 -0.41 0.74 2.51
CA ILE A 8 1.00 0.71 2.91
C ILE A 8 1.36 2.07 3.50
N THR A 9 1.91 2.08 4.71
CA THR A 9 2.30 3.28 5.44
C THR A 9 3.81 3.29 5.68
N HIS A 10 4.46 4.44 5.44
CA HIS A 10 5.90 4.59 5.65
C HIS A 10 6.27 5.07 7.06
N VAL A 11 5.36 5.80 7.71
CA VAL A 11 5.54 6.40 9.04
C VAL A 11 4.29 6.23 9.89
N CYS A 12 4.45 6.29 11.22
CA CYS A 12 3.35 6.00 12.17
C CYS A 12 2.19 7.01 12.17
N PHE A 13 2.35 8.17 11.53
CA PHE A 13 1.38 9.27 11.57
C PHE A 13 0.68 9.53 10.22
N GLU A 14 1.07 8.83 9.16
CA GLU A 14 0.33 8.90 7.90
C GLU A 14 -0.78 7.86 7.87
N ASP A 15 -1.98 8.31 7.49
CA ASP A 15 -3.17 7.50 7.35
C ASP A 15 -3.94 7.87 6.08
N LEU A 16 -5.08 7.23 5.85
CA LEU A 16 -5.90 7.46 4.67
C LEU A 16 -6.64 8.82 4.66
N GLY A 17 -6.60 9.59 5.75
CA GLY A 17 -7.31 10.85 5.90
C GLY A 17 -8.79 10.74 5.48
N SER A 18 -9.23 11.65 4.61
CA SER A 18 -10.60 11.67 4.09
C SER A 18 -10.95 10.45 3.22
N LEU A 19 -9.97 9.75 2.65
CA LEU A 19 -10.23 8.57 1.81
C LEU A 19 -10.76 7.40 2.64
N HIS A 20 -10.43 7.32 3.93
CA HIS A 20 -10.90 6.24 4.81
C HIS A 20 -12.43 6.13 4.82
N GLN A 21 -13.11 7.25 5.08
CA GLN A 21 -14.58 7.29 5.14
C GLN A 21 -15.21 6.92 3.80
N VAL A 22 -14.60 7.34 2.68
CA VAL A 22 -15.10 7.02 1.33
C VAL A 22 -14.98 5.51 1.08
N LEU A 23 -13.86 4.89 1.44
CA LEU A 23 -13.64 3.46 1.29
C LEU A 23 -14.63 2.64 2.13
N GLU A 24 -14.87 3.03 3.38
CA GLU A 24 -15.88 2.38 4.23
C GLU A 24 -17.28 2.47 3.62
N GLN A 25 -17.68 3.64 3.12
CA GLN A 25 -18.96 3.84 2.44
C GLN A 25 -19.10 3.00 1.16
N GLN A 26 -17.99 2.69 0.50
CA GLN A 26 -17.96 1.80 -0.67
C GLN A 26 -17.83 0.31 -0.31
N GLY A 27 -17.85 -0.03 0.98
CA GLY A 27 -17.83 -1.41 1.48
C GLY A 27 -16.44 -2.05 1.47
N TYR A 28 -15.37 -1.25 1.54
CA TYR A 28 -14.01 -1.75 1.71
C TYR A 28 -13.69 -1.98 3.19
N HIS A 29 -13.02 -3.10 3.47
CA HIS A 29 -12.29 -3.34 4.70
C HIS A 29 -10.82 -3.03 4.45
N VAL A 30 -10.29 -2.03 5.17
CA VAL A 30 -8.90 -1.57 5.01
C VAL A 30 -7.99 -2.25 6.02
N THR A 31 -6.88 -2.82 5.54
CA THR A 31 -5.77 -3.29 6.38
C THR A 31 -4.57 -2.38 6.20
N TYR A 32 -4.01 -1.89 7.30
CA TYR A 32 -2.78 -1.09 7.28
C TYR A 32 -1.55 -1.97 7.39
N ILE A 33 -0.54 -1.72 6.56
CA ILE A 33 0.75 -2.40 6.58
C ILE A 33 1.85 -1.35 6.72
N LYS A 34 2.70 -1.50 7.72
CA LYS A 34 3.85 -0.62 7.92
C LYS A 34 5.04 -1.14 7.12
N ALA A 35 5.44 -0.45 6.05
CA ALA A 35 6.51 -0.87 5.15
C ALA A 35 7.82 -1.17 5.92
N ALA A 36 8.16 -0.33 6.89
CA ALA A 36 9.36 -0.49 7.71
C ALA A 36 9.27 -1.60 8.79
N SER A 37 8.11 -2.22 8.99
CA SER A 37 7.90 -3.20 10.08
C SER A 37 7.65 -4.63 9.61
N VAL A 38 7.42 -4.84 8.32
CA VAL A 38 7.13 -6.18 7.77
C VAL A 38 7.95 -6.45 6.51
N TYR A 39 8.06 -7.73 6.18
CA TYR A 39 8.60 -8.20 4.92
C TYR A 39 7.49 -8.15 3.86
N LEU A 40 7.50 -7.11 3.02
CA LEU A 40 6.46 -6.88 2.01
C LEU A 40 6.41 -7.99 0.96
N ASP A 41 7.56 -8.57 0.61
CA ASP A 41 7.72 -9.71 -0.30
C ASP A 41 6.95 -10.99 0.13
N ARG A 42 6.50 -11.07 1.39
CA ARG A 42 5.75 -12.22 1.94
C ARG A 42 4.23 -12.06 1.89
N ILE A 43 3.74 -10.94 1.36
CA ILE A 43 2.31 -10.64 1.27
C ILE A 43 1.87 -10.73 -0.19
N ASP A 44 0.75 -11.41 -0.44
CA ASP A 44 0.14 -11.42 -1.77
C ASP A 44 -0.61 -10.12 -2.01
N PHE A 45 0.05 -9.19 -2.71
CA PHE A 45 -0.53 -7.92 -3.10
C PHE A 45 -1.34 -7.99 -4.39
N LEU A 46 -1.56 -9.15 -5.02
CA LEU A 46 -2.47 -9.29 -6.18
C LEU A 46 -3.90 -9.63 -5.74
N TYR A 47 -4.05 -10.24 -4.57
CA TYR A 47 -5.36 -10.63 -4.03
C TYR A 47 -6.29 -9.46 -3.64
N PRO A 48 -5.83 -8.34 -3.04
CA PRO A 48 -6.72 -7.24 -2.65
C PRO A 48 -7.30 -6.48 -3.85
N ASP A 49 -8.56 -6.07 -3.72
CA ASP A 49 -9.29 -5.26 -4.72
C ASP A 49 -8.63 -3.88 -4.94
N LEU A 50 -7.96 -3.35 -3.91
CA LEU A 50 -7.28 -2.06 -3.94
C LEU A 50 -6.00 -2.09 -3.09
N VAL A 51 -4.93 -1.49 -3.61
CA VAL A 51 -3.74 -1.17 -2.82
C VAL A 51 -3.54 0.35 -2.85
N ILE A 52 -3.31 0.93 -1.69
CA ILE A 52 -2.96 2.35 -1.51
C ILE A 52 -1.53 2.41 -0.98
N ILE A 53 -0.68 3.16 -1.66
CA ILE A 53 0.67 3.51 -1.21
C ILE A 53 0.56 4.91 -0.60
N LEU A 54 0.70 5.03 0.72
CA LEU A 54 0.68 6.35 1.36
C LEU A 54 2.01 7.07 1.15
N GLY A 55 2.02 8.37 1.41
CA GLY A 55 3.23 9.16 1.40
C GLY A 55 4.21 8.79 2.51
N GLY A 56 5.27 9.57 2.58
CA GLY A 56 6.25 9.52 3.63
C GLY A 56 7.30 10.61 3.44
N PRO A 57 8.03 10.99 4.49
CA PRO A 57 9.19 11.89 4.40
C PRO A 57 10.43 11.12 3.86
N ILE A 58 10.25 10.35 2.79
CA ILE A 58 11.25 9.43 2.21
C ILE A 58 11.38 9.71 0.72
N GLY A 59 12.59 9.77 0.19
CA GLY A 59 12.83 9.89 -1.24
C GLY A 59 12.58 8.58 -1.97
N ALA A 60 12.01 8.66 -3.17
CA ALA A 60 11.72 7.47 -3.99
C ALA A 60 12.97 6.67 -4.42
N TYR A 61 14.17 7.26 -4.29
CA TYR A 61 15.47 6.66 -4.65
C TYR A 61 16.38 6.42 -3.44
N ASP A 62 15.80 6.39 -2.23
CA ASP A 62 16.56 6.19 -0.99
C ASP A 62 16.61 4.70 -0.61
N GLU A 63 16.65 3.77 -1.57
CA GLU A 63 16.54 2.32 -1.30
C GLU A 63 17.74 1.75 -0.52
N SER A 64 18.83 2.52 -0.44
CA SER A 64 19.98 2.19 0.41
C SER A 64 19.67 2.37 1.89
N ASP A 65 18.90 3.40 2.25
CA ASP A 65 18.45 3.68 3.62
C ASP A 65 17.13 2.99 3.94
N TYR A 66 16.30 2.76 2.92
CA TYR A 66 14.96 2.16 3.02
C TYR A 66 14.80 0.98 2.05
N PRO A 67 15.33 -0.22 2.38
CA PRO A 67 15.30 -1.36 1.47
C PRO A 67 13.90 -1.80 1.03
N PHE A 68 12.86 -1.53 1.83
CA PHE A 68 11.47 -1.86 1.49
C PHE A 68 10.96 -1.12 0.23
N LEU A 69 11.62 -0.03 -0.20
CA LEU A 69 11.28 0.67 -1.44
C LEU A 69 11.44 -0.23 -2.67
N LYS A 70 12.36 -1.20 -2.63
CA LYS A 70 12.51 -2.19 -3.70
C LYS A 70 11.33 -3.15 -3.76
N ASP A 71 10.87 -3.58 -2.59
CA ASP A 71 9.71 -4.47 -2.49
C ASP A 71 8.44 -3.74 -2.92
N GLU A 72 8.27 -2.48 -2.50
CA GLU A 72 7.15 -1.63 -2.91
C GLU A 72 7.13 -1.40 -4.42
N LEU A 73 8.27 -1.06 -5.03
CA LEU A 73 8.38 -0.92 -6.48
C LEU A 73 7.97 -2.22 -7.18
N HIS A 74 8.45 -3.36 -6.69
CA HIS A 74 8.08 -4.66 -7.26
C HIS A 74 6.57 -4.93 -7.16
N ILE A 75 5.93 -4.59 -6.04
CA ILE A 75 4.48 -4.70 -5.87
C ILE A 75 3.73 -3.84 -6.88
N ILE A 76 4.16 -2.59 -7.07
CA ILE A 76 3.56 -1.65 -8.03
C ILE A 76 3.68 -2.20 -9.45
N GLU A 77 4.86 -2.68 -9.85
CA GLU A 77 5.10 -3.30 -11.17
C GLU A 77 4.16 -4.50 -11.41
N GLN A 78 4.04 -5.40 -10.43
CA GLN A 78 3.18 -6.57 -10.53
C GLN A 78 1.69 -6.18 -10.69
N ARG A 79 1.21 -5.23 -9.88
CA ARG A 79 -0.19 -4.78 -9.94
C ARG A 79 -0.50 -4.04 -11.23
N LEU A 80 0.42 -3.21 -11.72
CA LEU A 80 0.30 -2.55 -13.02
C LEU A 80 0.24 -3.56 -14.16
N ALA A 81 1.12 -4.57 -14.16
CA ALA A 81 1.11 -5.64 -15.16
C ALA A 81 -0.20 -6.45 -15.14
N ALA A 82 -0.82 -6.62 -13.97
CA ALA A 82 -2.11 -7.27 -13.80
C ALA A 82 -3.32 -6.34 -14.02
N ASN A 83 -3.11 -5.06 -14.35
CA ASN A 83 -4.15 -4.03 -14.49
C ASN A 83 -5.07 -3.92 -13.26
N LEU A 84 -4.49 -4.03 -12.06
CA LEU A 84 -5.21 -3.98 -10.79
C LEU A 84 -5.23 -2.55 -10.20
N PRO A 85 -6.34 -2.13 -9.56
CA PRO A 85 -6.47 -0.78 -9.00
C PRO A 85 -5.41 -0.47 -7.95
N THR A 86 -4.64 0.60 -8.15
CA THR A 86 -3.59 1.04 -7.22
C THR A 86 -3.62 2.57 -7.13
N ILE A 87 -3.49 3.12 -5.92
CA ILE A 87 -3.45 4.56 -5.64
C ILE A 87 -2.13 4.88 -4.94
N GLY A 88 -1.48 5.96 -5.33
CA GLY A 88 -0.29 6.52 -4.67
C GLY A 88 -0.39 8.05 -4.64
#